data_AF-J2B5A7-F1
#
_entry.id   AF-J2B5A7-F1
#
_cell.length_a   1.000
_cell.length_b   1.000
_cell.length_c   1.000
_cell.angle_alpha   90.00
_cell.angle_beta   90.00
_cell.angle_gamma   90.00
#
_symmetry.space_group_name_H-M   'P 1'
#
loop_
_entity.id
_entity.type
_entity.pdbx_description
1 polymer ?
#
loop_
_entity_poly.entity_id
_entity_poly.type
_entity_poly.pdbx_seq_one_letter_code
_entity_poly.pdbx_strand_id
1 'polypeptide(L)'
;MRKPIFSAGSRWKVECRIGLLSALAAVVLSAFPLEISAQEMPAQTPASQEQVEKLLSRWKEHFKGAETLRDRRTAFRDFMETLPEPTRIQIRHVDAGGVEAELIWPARLHHPIGRRVILFIHGGGFYSGSIRSHSLLAGSLAKAASSDVLLIDYRRAPEYGYPAQVNDALSAYRYLLDSGYSNGNIIIIGDGAGGNLAIETVLRQMRSRQPLPAAVVALSPITDLAASGASVTSNAANDQVLDKNVLEALRKAYLGNNSATDPDISPLYADFSGFPPLLLQVGSGELLLDDTLRLADKARKDGVDVTAEVWPGMPHQWQLFPSVLDDADKAGQKIAEFAITHFADPPAQ
;
A
#
# COMPACT_ATOMS: atom_id res chain seq x y z
N MET A 1 -71.10 20.00 44.73
CA MET A 1 -69.70 20.28 44.32
C MET A 1 -69.64 20.22 42.79
N ARG A 2 -68.83 21.09 42.19
CA ARG A 2 -69.16 21.87 40.96
C ARG A 2 -69.34 21.07 39.66
N LYS A 3 -70.22 21.64 38.83
CA LYS A 3 -70.86 21.23 37.56
C LYS A 3 -69.98 21.49 36.29
N PRO A 4 -70.42 21.04 35.08
CA PRO A 4 -69.66 20.84 33.83
C PRO A 4 -69.70 22.07 32.91
N ILE A 5 -69.20 21.98 31.65
CA ILE A 5 -69.77 22.64 30.45
C ILE A 5 -69.22 22.00 29.14
N PHE A 6 -70.14 21.54 28.28
CA PHE A 6 -70.01 21.44 26.83
C PHE A 6 -70.57 22.73 26.21
N SER A 7 -70.03 23.18 25.08
CA SER A 7 -70.73 24.11 24.17
C SER A 7 -70.23 23.95 22.74
N ALA A 8 -71.16 23.71 21.83
CA ALA A 8 -70.98 23.67 20.38
C ALA A 8 -71.50 24.97 19.74
N GLY A 9 -70.96 25.33 18.58
CA GLY A 9 -71.49 26.32 17.62
C GLY A 9 -70.49 26.46 16.47
N SER A 10 -70.74 25.96 15.24
CA SER A 10 -71.56 26.57 14.17
C SER A 10 -70.99 27.93 13.71
N ARG A 11 -70.83 28.33 12.44
CA ARG A 11 -71.16 27.80 11.10
C ARG A 11 -70.76 28.92 10.08
N TRP A 12 -70.37 28.55 8.85
CA TRP A 12 -70.41 29.31 7.56
C TRP A 12 -69.47 30.49 7.21
N LYS A 13 -68.73 30.27 6.09
CA LYS A 13 -68.41 31.12 4.90
C LYS A 13 -67.67 32.47 5.12
N VAL A 14 -66.74 32.90 4.26
CA VAL A 14 -66.94 33.39 2.88
C VAL A 14 -65.56 33.65 2.20
N GLU A 15 -65.43 33.35 0.89
CA GLU A 15 -64.52 33.92 -0.15
C GLU A 15 -62.98 33.73 -0.02
N CYS A 16 -62.12 33.72 -1.05
CA CYS A 16 -62.22 34.02 -2.48
C CYS A 16 -61.02 33.41 -3.25
N ARG A 17 -61.27 32.96 -4.48
CA ARG A 17 -60.47 33.05 -5.74
C ARG A 17 -58.97 32.68 -5.82
N ILE A 18 -58.73 31.70 -6.71
CA ILE A 18 -57.85 31.70 -7.92
C ILE A 18 -56.35 32.02 -7.76
N GLY A 19 -55.51 31.08 -8.19
CA GLY A 19 -54.16 31.38 -8.69
C GLY A 19 -53.33 30.13 -8.97
N LEU A 20 -53.25 29.71 -10.25
CA LEU A 20 -52.19 28.82 -10.73
C LEU A 20 -50.82 29.43 -10.43
N LEU A 21 -49.83 28.61 -10.06
CA LEU A 21 -48.46 28.72 -10.57
C LEU A 21 -47.71 27.42 -10.32
N SER A 22 -47.41 26.75 -11.42
CA SER A 22 -46.51 25.61 -11.55
C SER A 22 -45.10 26.01 -11.10
N ALA A 23 -44.51 25.29 -10.15
CA ALA A 23 -43.09 25.41 -9.84
C ALA A 23 -42.40 24.09 -10.18
N LEU A 24 -41.77 24.03 -11.35
CA LEU A 24 -40.70 23.08 -11.63
C LEU A 24 -39.53 23.40 -10.69
N ALA A 25 -39.31 22.59 -9.67
CA ALA A 25 -38.04 22.57 -8.96
C ALA A 25 -37.07 21.71 -9.78
N ALA A 26 -36.28 22.34 -10.65
CA ALA A 26 -35.10 21.70 -11.22
C ALA A 26 -34.06 21.56 -10.11
N VAL A 27 -33.93 20.35 -9.57
CA VAL A 27 -32.79 19.99 -8.73
C VAL A 27 -31.59 19.87 -9.65
N VAL A 28 -30.78 20.94 -9.69
CA VAL A 28 -29.43 20.85 -10.24
C VAL A 28 -28.63 20.02 -9.25
N LEU A 29 -28.49 18.73 -9.52
CA LEU A 29 -27.42 17.90 -8.96
C LEU A 29 -26.11 18.48 -9.49
N SER A 30 -25.55 19.45 -8.78
CA SER A 30 -24.16 19.84 -8.95
C SER A 30 -23.31 18.62 -8.58
N ALA A 31 -22.80 17.93 -9.60
CA ALA A 31 -21.70 17.00 -9.45
C ALA A 31 -20.50 17.80 -8.95
N PHE A 32 -20.27 17.81 -7.64
CA PHE A 32 -18.99 18.22 -7.11
C PHE A 32 -17.95 17.22 -7.62
N PRO A 33 -16.87 17.66 -8.30
CA PRO A 33 -15.76 16.76 -8.56
C PRO A 33 -15.27 16.25 -7.20
N LEU A 34 -15.23 14.93 -7.04
CA LEU A 34 -14.53 14.28 -5.93
C LEU A 34 -13.08 14.80 -5.98
N GLU A 35 -12.71 15.70 -5.08
CA GLU A 35 -11.31 16.06 -4.88
C GLU A 35 -10.62 14.81 -4.36
N ILE A 36 -9.89 14.13 -5.26
CA ILE A 36 -8.97 13.05 -4.93
C ILE A 36 -7.88 13.70 -4.08
N SER A 37 -8.06 13.70 -2.75
CA SER A 37 -7.17 14.37 -1.78
C SER A 37 -5.90 13.55 -1.58
N ALA A 38 -5.11 13.33 -2.63
CA ALA A 38 -3.74 12.87 -2.48
C ALA A 38 -2.85 14.09 -2.26
N GLN A 39 -1.92 13.98 -1.32
CA GLN A 39 -0.92 15.01 -1.12
C GLN A 39 0.07 14.95 -2.28
N GLU A 40 0.09 15.99 -3.10
CA GLU A 40 1.15 16.16 -4.08
C GLU A 40 2.45 16.51 -3.37
N MET A 41 3.50 15.73 -3.61
CA MET A 41 4.83 16.02 -3.10
C MET A 41 5.45 17.19 -3.85
N PRO A 42 6.44 17.88 -3.24
CA PRO A 42 7.16 18.95 -3.91
C PRO A 42 7.65 18.54 -5.30
N ALA A 43 7.68 19.51 -6.21
CA ALA A 43 8.15 19.28 -7.57
C ALA A 43 9.54 18.63 -7.59
N GLN A 44 9.73 17.69 -8.52
CA GLN A 44 10.99 16.99 -8.69
C GLN A 44 12.12 17.98 -8.99
N THR A 45 13.25 17.84 -8.29
CA THR A 45 14.43 18.69 -8.53
C THR A 45 15.18 18.21 -9.77
N PRO A 46 15.96 19.09 -10.45
CA PRO A 46 16.82 18.67 -11.57
C PRO A 46 17.82 17.57 -11.19
N ALA A 47 18.34 17.60 -9.96
CA ALA A 47 19.24 16.54 -9.45
C ALA A 47 18.52 15.20 -9.32
N SER A 48 17.28 15.20 -8.81
CA SER A 48 16.44 14.01 -8.74
C SER A 48 16.10 13.47 -10.13
N GLN A 49 15.81 14.35 -11.11
CA GLN A 49 15.61 13.95 -12.50
C GLN A 49 16.82 13.19 -13.07
N GLU A 50 18.03 13.73 -12.87
CA GLU A 50 19.27 13.06 -13.31
C GLU A 50 19.48 11.71 -12.61
N GLN A 51 19.20 11.62 -11.30
CA GLN A 51 19.27 10.36 -10.54
C GLN A 51 18.29 9.32 -11.10
N VAL A 52 17.05 9.72 -11.40
CA VAL A 52 16.03 8.85 -11.99
C VAL A 52 16.44 8.39 -13.39
N GLU A 53 16.91 9.29 -14.25
CA GLU A 53 17.38 8.93 -15.60
C GLU A 53 18.53 7.91 -15.55
N LYS A 54 19.51 8.13 -14.67
CA LYS A 54 20.63 7.21 -14.47
C LYS A 54 20.16 5.85 -13.94
N LEU A 55 19.23 5.84 -13.00
CA LEU A 55 18.64 4.61 -12.44
C LEU A 55 17.92 3.81 -13.54
N LEU A 56 17.05 4.46 -14.30
CA LEU A 56 16.27 3.83 -15.38
C LEU A 56 17.16 3.35 -16.54
N SER A 57 18.24 4.07 -16.83
CA SER A 57 19.25 3.63 -17.80
C SER A 57 19.91 2.30 -17.38
N ARG A 58 20.35 2.20 -16.12
CA ARG A 58 20.92 0.96 -15.58
C ARG A 58 19.89 -0.16 -15.51
N TRP A 59 18.65 0.15 -15.12
CA TRP A 59 17.55 -0.82 -15.12
C TRP A 59 17.36 -1.42 -16.52
N LYS A 60 17.23 -0.57 -17.55
CA LYS A 60 17.08 -1.01 -18.95
C LYS A 60 18.22 -1.92 -19.42
N GLU A 61 19.45 -1.64 -19.00
CA GLU A 61 20.61 -2.47 -19.33
C GLU A 61 20.50 -3.88 -18.73
N HIS A 62 20.13 -4.00 -17.46
CA HIS A 62 20.02 -5.30 -16.77
C HIS A 62 18.83 -6.12 -17.25
N PHE A 63 17.73 -5.46 -17.66
CA PHE A 63 16.53 -6.12 -18.15
C PHE A 63 16.56 -6.36 -19.68
N LYS A 64 17.65 -6.01 -20.36
CA LYS A 64 17.79 -6.23 -21.80
C LYS A 64 17.72 -7.72 -22.13
N GLY A 65 16.74 -8.11 -22.95
CA GLY A 65 16.52 -9.50 -23.34
C GLY A 65 15.78 -10.35 -22.30
N ALA A 66 15.28 -9.75 -21.21
CA ALA A 66 14.45 -10.45 -20.25
C ALA A 66 13.00 -10.61 -20.77
N GLU A 67 12.72 -11.74 -21.41
CA GLU A 67 11.42 -12.00 -22.06
C GLU A 67 10.44 -12.75 -21.15
N THR A 68 10.94 -13.68 -20.32
CA THR A 68 10.09 -14.48 -19.42
C THR A 68 10.08 -13.94 -17.99
N LEU A 69 9.10 -14.34 -17.18
CA LEU A 69 9.09 -14.03 -15.74
C LEU A 69 10.35 -14.53 -15.01
N ARG A 70 10.93 -15.67 -15.45
CA ARG A 70 12.15 -16.21 -14.87
C ARG A 70 13.37 -15.35 -15.24
N ASP A 71 13.45 -14.86 -16.48
CA ASP A 71 14.52 -13.96 -16.90
C ASP A 71 14.41 -12.63 -16.15
N ARG A 72 13.20 -12.09 -16.02
CA ARG A 72 12.96 -10.85 -15.26
C ARG A 72 13.26 -11.03 -13.76
N ARG A 73 12.96 -12.20 -13.17
CA ARG A 73 13.36 -12.54 -11.79
C ARG A 73 14.88 -12.50 -11.63
N THR A 74 15.60 -13.06 -12.61
CA THR A 74 17.07 -13.09 -12.64
C THR A 74 17.64 -11.68 -12.83
N ALA A 75 17.16 -10.94 -13.82
CA ALA A 75 17.58 -9.56 -14.09
C ALA A 75 17.35 -8.63 -12.87
N PHE A 76 16.22 -8.77 -12.18
CA PHE A 76 15.95 -7.99 -10.97
C PHE A 76 16.93 -8.34 -9.85
N ARG A 77 17.17 -9.64 -9.59
CA ARG A 77 18.17 -10.07 -8.61
C ARG A 77 19.55 -9.50 -8.95
N ASP A 78 20.03 -9.70 -10.17
CA ASP A 78 21.37 -9.30 -10.60
C ASP A 78 21.53 -7.77 -10.53
N PHE A 79 20.50 -7.01 -10.91
CA PHE A 79 20.48 -5.55 -10.75
C PHE A 79 20.62 -5.13 -9.28
N MET A 80 19.83 -5.75 -8.38
CA MET A 80 19.88 -5.42 -6.95
C MET A 80 21.17 -5.89 -6.27
N GLU A 81 21.85 -6.90 -6.79
CA GLU A 81 23.19 -7.32 -6.34
C GLU A 81 24.26 -6.25 -6.61
N THR A 82 24.06 -5.38 -7.61
CA THR A 82 24.97 -4.25 -7.87
C THR A 82 24.85 -3.10 -6.87
N LEU A 83 23.83 -3.11 -6.02
CA LEU A 83 23.59 -2.09 -5.01
C LEU A 83 24.34 -2.40 -3.71
N PRO A 84 24.76 -1.36 -2.95
CA PRO A 84 25.42 -1.58 -1.68
C PRO A 84 24.51 -2.34 -0.70
N GLU A 85 25.12 -3.07 0.21
CA GLU A 85 24.42 -3.67 1.33
C GLU A 85 24.06 -2.62 2.40
N PRO A 86 22.97 -2.84 3.15
CA PRO A 86 22.64 -2.00 4.29
C PRO A 86 23.77 -1.99 5.33
N THR A 87 24.18 -0.80 5.75
CA THR A 87 25.21 -0.60 6.78
C THR A 87 24.60 -0.15 8.10
N ARG A 88 25.35 -0.39 9.21
CA ARG A 88 24.98 -0.03 10.59
C ARG A 88 23.70 -0.70 11.07
N ILE A 89 23.51 -1.94 10.67
CA ILE A 89 22.44 -2.83 11.13
C ILE A 89 23.03 -4.13 11.66
N GLN A 90 22.21 -4.92 12.31
CA GLN A 90 22.44 -6.31 12.65
C GLN A 90 21.35 -7.14 11.95
N ILE A 91 21.68 -8.38 11.61
CA ILE A 91 20.81 -9.30 10.86
C ILE A 91 20.81 -10.65 11.56
N ARG A 92 19.64 -11.28 11.64
CA ARG A 92 19.48 -12.66 12.08
C ARG A 92 18.49 -13.38 11.16
N HIS A 93 18.87 -14.54 10.64
CA HIS A 93 17.93 -15.43 9.95
C HIS A 93 16.90 -15.99 10.93
N VAL A 94 15.64 -16.05 10.50
CA VAL A 94 14.49 -16.44 11.30
C VAL A 94 13.57 -17.32 10.45
N ASP A 95 13.10 -18.42 11.02
CA ASP A 95 11.94 -19.15 10.51
C ASP A 95 10.67 -18.54 11.13
N ALA A 96 9.94 -17.75 10.33
CA ALA A 96 8.75 -17.03 10.75
C ALA A 96 7.46 -17.87 10.58
N GLY A 97 7.45 -19.08 11.13
CA GLY A 97 6.31 -20.00 11.07
C GLY A 97 6.22 -20.78 9.76
N GLY A 98 7.36 -21.30 9.28
CA GLY A 98 7.53 -21.98 8.00
C GLY A 98 7.90 -21.04 6.84
N VAL A 99 8.20 -19.78 7.14
CA VAL A 99 8.55 -18.73 6.15
C VAL A 99 9.95 -18.21 6.46
N GLU A 100 10.86 -18.39 5.51
CA GLU A 100 12.22 -17.85 5.61
C GLU A 100 12.18 -16.33 5.75
N ALA A 101 12.95 -15.78 6.68
CA ALA A 101 12.99 -14.35 6.95
C ALA A 101 14.35 -13.87 7.49
N GLU A 102 14.58 -12.57 7.40
CA GLU A 102 15.63 -11.88 8.15
C GLU A 102 15.00 -10.88 9.12
N LEU A 103 15.38 -11.00 10.40
CA LEU A 103 15.15 -9.97 11.40
C LEU A 103 16.33 -9.00 11.37
N ILE A 104 16.05 -7.73 11.07
CA ILE A 104 17.02 -6.66 10.87
C ILE A 104 16.77 -5.57 11.92
N TRP A 105 17.81 -5.07 12.59
CA TRP A 105 17.67 -3.96 13.54
C TRP A 105 18.90 -3.04 13.54
N PRO A 106 18.79 -1.79 14.05
CA PRO A 106 19.92 -0.86 14.11
C PRO A 106 21.06 -1.39 14.96
N ALA A 107 22.30 -1.23 14.49
CA ALA A 107 23.50 -1.54 15.26
C ALA A 107 23.77 -0.44 16.32
N ARG A 108 22.87 -0.30 17.30
CA ARG A 108 22.96 0.65 18.42
C ARG A 108 23.05 -0.09 19.74
N LEU A 109 23.92 0.38 20.62
CA LEU A 109 24.01 -0.12 21.99
C LEU A 109 22.65 0.09 22.68
N HIS A 110 22.10 -0.97 23.26
CA HIS A 110 20.80 -0.99 23.95
C HIS A 110 19.54 -0.84 23.06
N HIS A 111 19.60 -1.12 21.76
CA HIS A 111 18.37 -1.24 20.96
C HIS A 111 17.44 -2.33 21.53
N PRO A 112 16.17 -2.01 21.90
CA PRO A 112 15.28 -2.96 22.55
C PRO A 112 14.57 -3.83 21.51
N ILE A 113 15.25 -4.87 21.03
CA ILE A 113 14.67 -5.90 20.13
C ILE A 113 13.41 -6.49 20.77
N GLY A 114 12.38 -6.76 19.98
CA GLY A 114 11.12 -7.36 20.46
C GLY A 114 10.06 -6.35 20.88
N ARG A 115 10.30 -5.04 20.68
CA ARG A 115 9.35 -3.98 21.09
C ARG A 115 8.52 -3.42 19.96
N ARG A 116 9.16 -3.08 18.85
CA ARG A 116 8.57 -2.47 17.65
C ARG A 116 9.09 -3.18 16.43
N VAL A 117 8.21 -3.50 15.51
CA VAL A 117 8.60 -4.21 14.29
C VAL A 117 7.82 -3.74 13.08
N ILE A 118 8.53 -3.67 11.97
CA ILE A 118 7.96 -3.57 10.63
C ILE A 118 8.00 -4.97 10.02
N LEU A 119 6.85 -5.55 9.71
CA LEU A 119 6.77 -6.70 8.81
C LEU A 119 6.90 -6.19 7.38
N PHE A 120 7.98 -6.52 6.68
CA PHE A 120 8.20 -6.10 5.30
C PHE A 120 7.96 -7.27 4.35
N ILE A 121 6.92 -7.14 3.54
CA ILE A 121 6.54 -8.07 2.47
C ILE A 121 7.04 -7.46 1.14
N HIS A 122 8.07 -8.07 0.56
CA HIS A 122 8.73 -7.49 -0.62
C HIS A 122 7.86 -7.53 -1.90
N GLY A 123 8.12 -6.59 -2.82
CA GLY A 123 7.55 -6.58 -4.16
C GLY A 123 8.19 -7.57 -5.13
N GLY A 124 7.98 -7.34 -6.43
CA GLY A 124 8.46 -8.24 -7.50
C GLY A 124 7.36 -8.97 -8.28
N GLY A 125 6.13 -8.45 -8.28
CA GLY A 125 5.02 -8.96 -9.10
C GLY A 125 4.55 -10.37 -8.73
N PHE A 126 4.66 -10.79 -7.47
CA PHE A 126 4.37 -12.14 -6.95
C PHE A 126 5.29 -13.25 -7.48
N TYR A 127 6.17 -12.94 -8.44
CA TYR A 127 7.06 -13.91 -9.09
C TYR A 127 8.54 -13.65 -8.84
N SER A 128 8.94 -12.46 -8.38
CA SER A 128 10.34 -12.10 -8.10
C SER A 128 10.47 -11.39 -6.74
N GLY A 129 11.57 -10.66 -6.53
CA GLY A 129 11.94 -10.13 -5.22
C GLY A 129 12.51 -11.20 -4.30
N SER A 130 13.15 -10.76 -3.22
CA SER A 130 13.81 -11.57 -2.19
C SER A 130 14.26 -10.67 -1.04
N ILE A 131 14.69 -11.27 0.06
CA ILE A 131 15.40 -10.58 1.15
C ILE A 131 16.52 -9.67 0.61
N ARG A 132 17.42 -10.19 -0.24
CA ARG A 132 18.55 -9.41 -0.78
C ARG A 132 18.13 -8.18 -1.57
N SER A 133 17.06 -8.32 -2.37
CA SER A 133 16.58 -7.20 -3.20
C SER A 133 15.96 -6.06 -2.38
N HIS A 134 15.46 -6.33 -1.17
CA HIS A 134 14.78 -5.32 -0.35
C HIS A 134 15.53 -4.96 0.93
N SER A 135 16.67 -5.60 1.19
CA SER A 135 17.46 -5.42 2.42
C SER A 135 17.97 -3.99 2.61
N LEU A 136 18.25 -3.27 1.52
CA LEU A 136 18.71 -1.88 1.60
C LEU A 136 17.62 -0.96 2.17
N LEU A 137 16.39 -1.05 1.66
CA LEU A 137 15.25 -0.31 2.20
C LEU A 137 14.90 -0.79 3.61
N ALA A 138 14.87 -2.11 3.85
CA ALA A 138 14.62 -2.67 5.18
C ALA A 138 15.61 -2.14 6.23
N GLY A 139 16.90 -2.15 5.92
CA GLY A 139 17.93 -1.60 6.80
C GLY A 139 17.83 -0.09 6.99
N SER A 140 17.42 0.66 5.96
CA SER A 140 17.14 2.09 6.07
C SER A 140 15.98 2.36 7.04
N LEU A 141 14.87 1.65 6.87
CA LEU A 141 13.69 1.75 7.72
C LEU A 141 13.96 1.35 9.17
N ALA A 142 14.72 0.26 9.39
CA ALA A 142 15.13 -0.14 10.74
C ALA A 142 15.80 1.02 11.49
N LYS A 143 16.74 1.70 10.82
CA LYS A 143 17.48 2.85 11.37
C LYS A 143 16.56 4.05 11.60
N ALA A 144 15.81 4.46 10.57
CA ALA A 144 14.97 5.65 10.59
C ALA A 144 13.81 5.54 11.59
N ALA A 145 13.14 4.39 11.63
CA ALA A 145 12.00 4.14 12.52
C ALA A 145 12.41 3.65 13.93
N SER A 146 13.71 3.41 14.18
CA SER A 146 14.21 2.82 15.43
C SER A 146 13.43 1.56 15.86
N SER A 147 13.24 0.67 14.90
CA SER A 147 12.44 -0.55 15.03
C SER A 147 13.17 -1.75 14.42
N ASP A 148 12.72 -2.94 14.80
CA ASP A 148 13.09 -4.15 14.08
C ASP A 148 12.37 -4.18 12.72
N VAL A 149 12.92 -4.89 11.75
CA VAL A 149 12.27 -5.20 10.48
C VAL A 149 12.35 -6.69 10.25
N LEU A 150 11.20 -7.36 10.14
CA LEU A 150 11.11 -8.75 9.70
C LEU A 150 10.85 -8.75 8.19
N LEU A 151 11.88 -8.97 7.38
CA LEU A 151 11.78 -9.08 5.92
C LEU A 151 11.63 -10.55 5.53
N ILE A 152 10.50 -10.91 4.95
CA ILE A 152 10.15 -12.32 4.64
C ILE A 152 10.48 -12.68 3.19
N ASP A 153 10.84 -13.93 2.92
CA ASP A 153 11.04 -14.52 1.59
C ASP A 153 9.87 -15.47 1.27
N TYR A 154 8.71 -14.91 0.93
CA TYR A 154 7.50 -15.69 0.69
C TYR A 154 7.57 -16.54 -0.60
N ARG A 155 6.73 -17.57 -0.69
CA ARG A 155 6.63 -18.43 -1.87
C ARG A 155 6.09 -17.67 -3.08
N ARG A 156 6.75 -17.81 -4.23
CA ARG A 156 6.49 -17.02 -5.45
C ARG A 156 5.96 -17.87 -6.59
N ALA A 157 5.21 -17.23 -7.49
CA ALA A 157 4.78 -17.79 -8.76
C ALA A 157 5.96 -17.90 -9.74
N PRO A 158 5.97 -18.84 -10.69
CA PRO A 158 4.90 -19.81 -10.98
C PRO A 158 4.95 -21.09 -10.13
N GLU A 159 5.99 -21.29 -9.32
CA GLU A 159 6.14 -22.49 -8.49
C GLU A 159 4.99 -22.62 -7.47
N TYR A 160 4.55 -21.48 -6.94
CA TYR A 160 3.42 -21.38 -6.02
C TYR A 160 2.49 -20.24 -6.44
N GLY A 161 1.29 -20.56 -6.92
CA GLY A 161 0.24 -19.58 -7.24
C GLY A 161 -0.52 -19.11 -6.00
N TYR A 162 -1.47 -18.20 -6.20
CA TYR A 162 -2.39 -17.76 -5.14
C TYR A 162 -3.10 -18.98 -4.49
N PRO A 163 -3.25 -19.04 -3.15
CA PRO A 163 -2.95 -18.02 -2.14
C PRO A 163 -1.65 -18.24 -1.34
N ALA A 164 -0.61 -18.86 -1.92
CA ALA A 164 0.60 -19.20 -1.15
C ALA A 164 1.26 -17.97 -0.50
N GLN A 165 1.38 -16.88 -1.26
CA GLN A 165 2.03 -15.62 -0.90
C GLN A 165 1.41 -14.99 0.36
N VAL A 166 0.08 -14.78 0.34
CA VAL A 166 -0.64 -14.17 1.46
C VAL A 166 -0.72 -15.09 2.66
N ASN A 167 -0.76 -16.41 2.47
CA ASN A 167 -0.69 -17.36 3.57
C ASN A 167 0.65 -17.26 4.30
N ASP A 168 1.75 -17.06 3.57
CA ASP A 168 3.08 -16.84 4.16
C ASP A 168 3.14 -15.50 4.90
N ALA A 169 2.63 -14.42 4.30
CA ALA A 169 2.55 -13.10 4.96
C ALA A 169 1.73 -13.13 6.26
N LEU A 170 0.59 -13.82 6.25
CA LEU A 170 -0.26 -14.02 7.43
C LEU A 170 0.44 -14.88 8.50
N SER A 171 1.19 -15.90 8.08
CA SER A 171 1.97 -16.75 9.00
C SER A 171 3.07 -15.93 9.69
N ALA A 172 3.78 -15.09 8.94
CA ALA A 172 4.80 -14.19 9.49
C ALA A 172 4.21 -13.13 10.44
N TYR A 173 3.05 -12.55 10.11
CA TYR A 173 2.36 -11.62 11.01
C TYR A 173 1.98 -12.29 12.34
N ARG A 174 1.43 -13.50 12.28
CA ARG A 174 1.06 -14.28 13.49
C ARG A 174 2.29 -14.71 14.28
N TYR A 175 3.37 -15.10 13.60
CA TYR A 175 4.66 -15.38 14.23
C TYR A 175 5.16 -14.18 15.06
N LEU A 176 5.01 -12.94 14.59
CA LEU A 176 5.39 -11.76 15.37
C LEU A 176 4.55 -11.63 16.65
N LEU A 177 3.23 -11.85 16.57
CA LEU A 177 2.35 -11.83 17.74
C LEU A 177 2.76 -12.93 18.75
N ASP A 178 2.98 -14.14 18.26
CA ASP A 178 3.38 -15.31 19.08
C ASP A 178 4.78 -15.12 19.69
N SER A 179 5.65 -14.35 19.02
CA SER A 179 6.98 -13.96 19.51
C SER A 179 6.94 -12.84 20.56
N GLY A 180 5.75 -12.33 20.90
CA GLY A 180 5.55 -11.36 21.96
C GLY A 180 5.52 -9.90 21.53
N TYR A 181 5.54 -9.60 20.22
CA TYR A 181 5.29 -8.23 19.76
C TYR A 181 3.82 -7.88 19.99
N SER A 182 3.56 -6.74 20.64
CA SER A 182 2.21 -6.20 20.75
C SER A 182 1.72 -5.75 19.38
N ASN A 183 0.47 -6.06 19.01
CA ASN A 183 -0.09 -5.72 17.70
C ASN A 183 -0.07 -4.20 17.42
N GLY A 184 -0.25 -3.38 18.47
CA GLY A 184 -0.11 -1.92 18.41
C GLY A 184 1.32 -1.42 18.18
N ASN A 185 2.31 -2.31 18.11
CA ASN A 185 3.69 -2.01 17.75
C ASN A 185 4.16 -2.78 16.51
N ILE A 186 3.23 -3.27 15.69
CA ILE A 186 3.52 -3.89 14.39
C ILE A 186 3.00 -2.98 13.29
N ILE A 187 3.87 -2.63 12.34
CA ILE A 187 3.49 -1.98 11.08
C ILE A 187 3.71 -3.00 9.96
N ILE A 188 2.78 -3.13 9.03
CA ILE A 188 2.98 -3.98 7.83
C ILE A 188 3.31 -3.07 6.66
N ILE A 189 4.42 -3.35 5.98
CA ILE A 189 4.86 -2.62 4.81
C ILE A 189 4.99 -3.59 3.64
N GLY A 190 4.61 -3.14 2.45
CA GLY A 190 4.98 -3.83 1.23
C GLY A 190 4.90 -2.95 -0.01
N ASP A 191 5.64 -3.35 -1.04
CA ASP A 191 5.76 -2.60 -2.29
C ASP A 191 5.28 -3.41 -3.51
N GLY A 192 4.63 -2.77 -4.48
CA GLY A 192 4.07 -3.46 -5.65
C GLY A 192 3.12 -4.59 -5.25
N ALA A 193 3.51 -5.83 -5.59
CA ALA A 193 2.83 -7.05 -5.14
C ALA A 193 2.87 -7.24 -3.62
N GLY A 194 3.95 -6.84 -2.93
CA GLY A 194 4.02 -6.84 -1.48
C GLY A 194 3.02 -5.88 -0.84
N GLY A 195 2.73 -4.75 -1.50
CA GLY A 195 1.71 -3.79 -1.05
C GLY A 195 0.30 -4.38 -1.11
N ASN A 196 0.00 -5.19 -2.14
CA ASN A 196 -1.20 -6.00 -2.21
C ASN A 196 -1.30 -6.95 -1.00
N LEU A 197 -0.25 -7.74 -0.78
CA LEU A 197 -0.19 -8.76 0.28
C LEU A 197 -0.25 -8.14 1.68
N ALA A 198 0.32 -6.95 1.88
CA ALA A 198 0.23 -6.20 3.14
C ALA A 198 -1.22 -5.86 3.47
N ILE A 199 -1.97 -5.35 2.50
CA ILE A 199 -3.39 -5.02 2.66
C ILE A 199 -4.20 -6.31 2.84
N GLU A 200 -3.98 -7.32 2.01
CA GLU A 200 -4.72 -8.60 2.06
C GLU A 200 -4.53 -9.33 3.41
N THR A 201 -3.32 -9.27 3.98
CA THR A 201 -3.02 -9.85 5.30
C THR A 201 -3.91 -9.25 6.38
N VAL A 202 -4.11 -7.93 6.36
CA VAL A 202 -4.96 -7.23 7.34
C VAL A 202 -6.44 -7.52 7.09
N LEU A 203 -6.89 -7.51 5.83
CA LEU A 203 -8.28 -7.86 5.49
C LEU A 203 -8.63 -9.28 5.96
N ARG A 204 -7.72 -10.26 5.81
CA ARG A 204 -7.89 -11.63 6.32
C ARG A 204 -7.92 -11.69 7.85
N GLN A 205 -7.12 -10.86 8.52
CA GLN A 205 -7.15 -10.75 9.97
C GLN A 205 -8.46 -10.15 10.49
N MET A 206 -8.98 -9.12 9.83
CA MET A 206 -10.29 -8.52 10.14
C MET A 206 -11.41 -9.55 10.02
N ARG A 207 -11.45 -10.30 8.91
CA ARG A 207 -12.45 -11.38 8.72
C ARG A 207 -12.38 -12.44 9.82
N SER A 208 -11.18 -12.73 10.31
CA SER A 208 -10.94 -13.70 11.39
C SER A 208 -11.11 -13.11 12.80
N ARG A 209 -11.44 -11.81 12.90
CA ARG A 209 -11.61 -11.06 14.16
C ARG A 209 -10.43 -11.20 15.12
N GLN A 210 -9.19 -11.15 14.61
CA GLN A 210 -8.01 -11.13 15.48
C GLN A 210 -7.23 -9.83 15.42
N PRO A 211 -6.21 -9.65 16.31
CA PRO A 211 -5.48 -8.41 16.41
C PRO A 211 -5.00 -7.90 15.05
N LEU A 212 -5.16 -6.59 14.85
CA LEU A 212 -4.73 -5.86 13.67
C LEU A 212 -3.41 -5.13 13.96
N PRO A 213 -2.55 -4.91 12.95
CA PRO A 213 -1.37 -4.07 13.11
C PRO A 213 -1.77 -2.63 13.44
N ALA A 214 -0.81 -1.85 13.92
CA ALA A 214 -1.00 -0.44 14.22
C ALA A 214 -1.31 0.39 12.97
N ALA A 215 -0.66 0.06 11.84
CA ALA A 215 -0.89 0.69 10.55
C ALA A 215 -0.35 -0.17 9.40
N VAL A 216 -0.69 0.21 8.17
CA VAL A 216 -0.20 -0.39 6.93
C VAL A 216 0.45 0.68 6.04
N VAL A 217 1.56 0.33 5.40
CA VAL A 217 2.21 1.15 4.37
C VAL A 217 2.27 0.34 3.08
N ALA A 218 1.70 0.88 2.01
CA ALA A 218 1.67 0.25 0.70
C ALA A 218 2.34 1.17 -0.34
N LEU A 219 3.45 0.71 -0.89
CA LEU A 219 4.31 1.46 -1.82
C LEU A 219 4.02 1.00 -3.24
N SER A 220 3.55 1.90 -4.11
CA SER A 220 3.18 1.59 -5.49
C SER A 220 2.33 0.30 -5.62
N PRO A 221 1.29 0.10 -4.79
CA PRO A 221 0.66 -1.21 -4.66
C PRO A 221 -0.10 -1.64 -5.92
N ILE A 222 -0.05 -2.94 -6.21
CA ILE A 222 -0.97 -3.56 -7.18
C ILE A 222 -2.28 -3.82 -6.44
N THR A 223 -3.33 -3.04 -6.72
CA THR A 223 -4.62 -3.16 -6.00
C THR A 223 -5.74 -3.68 -6.91
N ASP A 224 -5.52 -3.63 -8.23
CA ASP A 224 -6.44 -4.06 -9.27
C ASP A 224 -5.76 -4.97 -10.30
N LEU A 225 -5.89 -6.28 -10.11
CA LEU A 225 -5.39 -7.25 -11.09
C LEU A 225 -6.21 -7.31 -12.38
N ALA A 226 -7.36 -6.62 -12.47
CA ALA A 226 -8.06 -6.42 -13.74
C ALA A 226 -7.44 -5.28 -14.57
N ALA A 227 -6.47 -4.54 -14.01
CA ALA A 227 -5.73 -3.46 -14.66
C ALA A 227 -6.67 -2.39 -15.29
N SER A 228 -7.71 -2.00 -14.54
CA SER A 228 -8.77 -1.10 -15.03
C SER A 228 -8.47 0.39 -14.84
N GLY A 229 -7.33 0.74 -14.23
CA GLY A 229 -6.87 2.13 -14.08
C GLY A 229 -6.62 2.81 -15.43
N ALA A 230 -6.97 4.09 -15.56
CA ALA A 230 -6.69 4.87 -16.76
C ALA A 230 -5.17 5.09 -16.94
N SER A 231 -4.42 5.21 -15.84
CA SER A 231 -2.95 5.27 -15.80
C SER A 231 -2.27 4.09 -16.48
N VAL A 232 -2.90 2.92 -16.50
CA VAL A 232 -2.41 1.74 -17.24
C VAL A 232 -2.23 2.05 -18.73
N THR A 233 -3.03 2.98 -19.28
CA THR A 233 -2.90 3.45 -20.66
C THR A 233 -2.21 4.81 -20.76
N SER A 234 -2.56 5.80 -19.94
CA SER A 234 -2.01 7.15 -20.07
C SER A 234 -0.53 7.25 -19.66
N ASN A 235 -0.07 6.41 -18.73
CA ASN A 235 1.34 6.34 -18.31
C ASN A 235 2.13 5.21 -19.00
N ALA A 236 1.53 4.49 -19.96
CA ALA A 236 2.16 3.35 -20.63
C ALA A 236 3.50 3.69 -21.33
N ALA A 237 3.67 4.94 -21.78
CA ALA A 237 4.92 5.40 -22.39
C ALA A 237 5.94 5.95 -21.38
N ASN A 238 5.51 6.26 -20.15
CA ASN A 238 6.31 6.89 -19.11
C ASN A 238 6.96 5.86 -18.18
N ASP A 239 6.24 4.79 -17.85
CA ASP A 239 6.74 3.74 -16.98
C ASP A 239 7.72 2.84 -17.73
N GLN A 240 8.96 2.79 -17.24
CA GLN A 240 10.04 2.02 -17.85
C GLN A 240 10.31 0.71 -17.09
N VAL A 241 9.56 0.45 -16.01
CA VAL A 241 9.71 -0.70 -15.12
C VAL A 241 8.58 -1.69 -15.36
N LEU A 242 7.34 -1.20 -15.41
CA LEU A 242 6.14 -1.98 -15.68
C LEU A 242 5.54 -1.63 -17.05
N ASP A 243 5.03 -2.65 -17.72
CA ASP A 243 4.21 -2.49 -18.91
C ASP A 243 3.00 -3.44 -18.86
N LYS A 244 2.06 -3.27 -19.79
CA LYS A 244 0.84 -4.07 -19.88
C LYS A 244 1.11 -5.57 -20.06
N ASN A 245 2.16 -5.95 -20.79
CA ASN A 245 2.49 -7.35 -21.03
C ASN A 245 3.02 -8.01 -19.76
N VAL A 246 3.81 -7.27 -18.97
CA VAL A 246 4.32 -7.71 -17.66
C VAL A 246 3.16 -7.87 -16.67
N LEU A 247 2.23 -6.91 -16.61
CA LEU A 247 1.01 -7.02 -15.79
C LEU A 247 0.16 -8.24 -16.18
N GLU A 248 0.01 -8.51 -17.48
CA GLU A 248 -0.73 -9.68 -17.94
C GLU A 248 -0.02 -11.00 -17.60
N ALA A 249 1.30 -11.05 -17.79
CA ALA A 249 2.11 -12.23 -17.49
C ALA A 249 2.10 -12.56 -15.99
N LEU A 250 2.27 -11.56 -15.11
CA LEU A 250 2.21 -11.77 -13.67
C LEU A 250 0.80 -12.14 -13.22
N ARG A 251 -0.24 -11.50 -13.77
CA ARG A 251 -1.64 -11.82 -13.47
C ARG A 251 -1.93 -13.29 -13.77
N LYS A 252 -1.53 -13.78 -14.94
CA LYS A 252 -1.71 -15.18 -15.34
C LYS A 252 -0.96 -16.15 -14.43
N ALA A 253 0.27 -15.81 -14.03
CA ALA A 253 1.07 -16.66 -13.15
C ALA A 253 0.54 -16.71 -11.71
N TYR A 254 0.00 -15.59 -11.21
CA TYR A 254 -0.46 -15.45 -9.83
C TYR A 254 -1.90 -15.95 -9.63
N LEU A 255 -2.85 -15.49 -10.45
CA LEU A 255 -4.28 -15.74 -10.25
C LEU A 255 -4.69 -17.20 -10.51
N GLY A 256 -4.01 -17.89 -11.41
CA GLY A 256 -4.50 -19.17 -11.93
C GLY A 256 -5.91 -19.00 -12.53
N ASN A 257 -6.91 -19.67 -11.94
CA ASN A 257 -8.31 -19.59 -12.38
C ASN A 257 -9.16 -18.59 -11.60
N ASN A 258 -8.58 -17.86 -10.65
CA ASN A 258 -9.34 -16.91 -9.82
C ASN A 258 -9.69 -15.63 -10.60
N SER A 259 -10.76 -14.95 -10.16
CA SER A 259 -11.17 -13.69 -10.77
C SER A 259 -10.18 -12.57 -10.45
N ALA A 260 -9.86 -11.77 -11.46
CA ALA A 260 -9.03 -10.58 -11.29
C ALA A 260 -9.72 -9.47 -10.47
N THR A 261 -11.04 -9.57 -10.29
CA THR A 261 -11.85 -8.63 -9.49
C THR A 261 -12.35 -9.24 -8.18
N ASP A 262 -11.79 -10.40 -7.78
CA ASP A 262 -12.09 -10.98 -6.48
C ASP A 262 -11.58 -10.04 -5.37
N PRO A 263 -12.45 -9.56 -4.45
CA PRO A 263 -12.05 -8.67 -3.36
C PRO A 263 -11.01 -9.29 -2.41
N ASP A 264 -10.87 -10.63 -2.40
CA ASP A 264 -9.86 -11.32 -1.61
C ASP A 264 -8.50 -11.43 -2.32
N ILE A 265 -8.35 -10.86 -3.51
CA ILE A 265 -7.10 -10.88 -4.29
C ILE A 265 -6.73 -9.51 -4.83
N SER A 266 -7.74 -8.72 -5.20
CA SER A 266 -7.61 -7.33 -5.66
C SER A 266 -8.25 -6.42 -4.61
N PRO A 267 -7.46 -5.87 -3.67
CA PRO A 267 -7.97 -5.06 -2.56
C PRO A 267 -8.84 -3.89 -3.00
N LEU A 268 -8.72 -3.38 -4.23
CA LEU A 268 -9.58 -2.32 -4.74
C LEU A 268 -11.09 -2.67 -4.68
N TYR A 269 -11.45 -3.95 -4.63
CA TYR A 269 -12.84 -4.38 -4.55
C TYR A 269 -13.29 -4.76 -3.13
N ALA A 270 -12.40 -4.72 -2.13
CA ALA A 270 -12.67 -5.16 -0.75
C ALA A 270 -13.45 -4.13 0.08
N ASP A 271 -13.98 -4.52 1.24
CA ASP A 271 -14.53 -3.60 2.25
C ASP A 271 -13.43 -3.21 3.25
N PHE A 272 -13.18 -1.91 3.42
CA PHE A 272 -12.16 -1.37 4.34
C PHE A 272 -12.73 -0.90 5.68
N SER A 273 -14.02 -1.12 5.96
CA SER A 273 -14.64 -0.70 7.22
C SER A 273 -13.91 -1.28 8.44
N GLY A 274 -13.27 -0.41 9.22
CA GLY A 274 -12.47 -0.78 10.39
C GLY A 274 -11.01 -1.18 10.10
N PHE A 275 -10.52 -0.93 8.89
CA PHE A 275 -9.11 -1.11 8.54
C PHE A 275 -8.23 -0.07 9.28
N PRO A 276 -7.01 -0.43 9.71
CA PRO A 276 -6.10 0.48 10.42
C PRO A 276 -5.61 1.63 9.50
N PRO A 277 -4.97 2.67 10.07
CA PRO A 277 -4.37 3.74 9.28
C PRO A 277 -3.51 3.23 8.13
N LEU A 278 -3.63 3.88 6.97
CA LEU A 278 -3.02 3.44 5.72
C LEU A 278 -2.22 4.57 5.08
N LEU A 279 -0.92 4.35 4.88
CA LEU A 279 -0.06 5.18 4.05
C LEU A 279 0.09 4.54 2.66
N LEU A 280 -0.15 5.35 1.63
CA LEU A 280 0.02 5.01 0.22
C LEU A 280 1.03 5.97 -0.40
N GLN A 281 2.07 5.45 -1.04
CA GLN A 281 3.01 6.25 -1.84
C GLN A 281 3.03 5.74 -3.27
N VAL A 282 2.99 6.63 -4.25
CA VAL A 282 3.11 6.26 -5.67
C VAL A 282 3.80 7.35 -6.47
N GLY A 283 4.54 6.97 -7.51
CA GLY A 283 5.16 7.87 -8.47
C GLY A 283 4.16 8.32 -9.52
N SER A 284 4.22 9.59 -9.92
CA SER A 284 3.29 10.14 -10.91
C SER A 284 3.44 9.51 -12.31
N GLY A 285 4.59 8.88 -12.59
CA GLY A 285 4.89 8.23 -13.88
C GLY A 285 4.46 6.77 -13.98
N GLU A 286 3.87 6.20 -12.92
CA GLU A 286 3.59 4.77 -12.85
C GLU A 286 2.29 4.35 -13.55
N LEU A 287 2.27 3.12 -14.08
CA LEU A 287 1.00 2.46 -14.48
C LEU A 287 0.05 2.31 -13.28
N LEU A 288 0.58 2.15 -12.06
CA LEU A 288 -0.17 1.89 -10.82
C LEU A 288 -0.62 3.16 -10.09
N LEU A 289 -0.51 4.33 -10.73
CA LEU A 289 -1.00 5.59 -10.16
C LEU A 289 -2.50 5.49 -9.80
N ASP A 290 -3.34 5.05 -10.73
CA ASP A 290 -4.78 4.93 -10.47
C ASP A 290 -5.14 3.79 -9.51
N ASP A 291 -4.37 2.70 -9.49
CA ASP A 291 -4.52 1.64 -8.47
C ASP A 291 -4.42 2.25 -7.06
N THR A 292 -3.45 3.14 -6.87
CA THR A 292 -3.20 3.79 -5.59
C THR A 292 -4.28 4.83 -5.28
N LEU A 293 -4.59 5.73 -6.22
CA LEU A 293 -5.53 6.82 -6.01
C LEU A 293 -6.97 6.32 -5.81
N ARG A 294 -7.40 5.31 -6.58
CA ARG A 294 -8.72 4.71 -6.43
C ARG A 294 -8.85 3.94 -5.13
N LEU A 295 -7.80 3.22 -4.72
CA LEU A 295 -7.80 2.56 -3.41
C LEU A 295 -7.90 3.58 -2.28
N ALA A 296 -7.13 4.68 -2.35
CA ALA A 296 -7.16 5.73 -1.34
C ALA A 296 -8.56 6.35 -1.19
N ASP A 297 -9.20 6.73 -2.29
CA ASP A 297 -10.56 7.26 -2.30
C ASP A 297 -11.56 6.26 -1.70
N LYS A 298 -11.46 4.99 -2.10
CA LYS A 298 -12.33 3.94 -1.58
C LYS A 298 -12.14 3.71 -0.08
N ALA A 299 -10.91 3.53 0.38
CA ALA A 299 -10.63 3.29 1.80
C ALA A 299 -11.09 4.47 2.68
N ARG A 300 -10.93 5.72 2.20
CA ARG A 300 -11.49 6.91 2.88
C ARG A 300 -13.01 6.87 2.98
N LYS A 301 -13.70 6.48 1.90
CA LYS A 301 -15.16 6.33 1.89
C LYS A 301 -15.64 5.25 2.86
N ASP A 302 -14.82 4.22 3.07
CA ASP A 302 -15.05 3.16 4.05
C ASP A 302 -14.62 3.58 5.49
N GLY A 303 -14.16 4.83 5.68
CA GLY A 303 -13.87 5.42 6.99
C GLY A 303 -12.42 5.25 7.49
N VAL A 304 -11.49 4.84 6.63
CA VAL A 304 -10.08 4.66 6.99
C VAL A 304 -9.35 6.00 7.03
N ASP A 305 -8.43 6.15 7.99
CA ASP A 305 -7.44 7.23 7.99
C ASP A 305 -6.37 6.94 6.93
N VAL A 306 -6.45 7.63 5.79
CA VAL A 306 -5.58 7.39 4.63
C VAL A 306 -4.73 8.61 4.31
N THR A 307 -3.42 8.42 4.40
CA THR A 307 -2.44 9.32 3.79
C THR A 307 -2.04 8.77 2.43
N ALA A 308 -2.25 9.55 1.36
CA ALA A 308 -1.82 9.17 0.01
C ALA A 308 -0.86 10.25 -0.53
N GLU A 309 0.31 9.84 -0.98
CA GLU A 309 1.36 10.74 -1.49
C GLU A 309 1.68 10.40 -2.96
N VAL A 310 1.52 11.37 -3.85
CA VAL A 310 1.96 11.26 -5.25
C VAL A 310 3.30 11.97 -5.40
N TRP A 311 4.31 11.24 -5.85
CA TRP A 311 5.68 11.71 -6.00
C TRP A 311 5.98 12.06 -7.47
N PRO A 312 6.16 13.34 -7.82
CA PRO A 312 6.39 13.77 -9.19
C PRO A 312 7.64 13.14 -9.81
N GLY A 313 7.47 12.55 -11.00
CA GLY A 313 8.57 12.02 -11.82
C GLY A 313 9.25 10.76 -11.28
N MET A 314 8.73 10.17 -10.19
CA MET A 314 9.27 8.93 -9.63
C MET A 314 8.81 7.69 -10.42
N PRO A 315 9.70 6.73 -10.68
CA PRO A 315 9.35 5.45 -11.31
C PRO A 315 8.80 4.43 -10.29
N HIS A 316 8.27 3.31 -10.77
CA HIS A 316 7.81 2.21 -9.92
C HIS A 316 8.88 1.74 -8.94
N GLN A 317 8.51 1.58 -7.67
CA GLN A 317 9.37 1.10 -6.57
C GLN A 317 10.65 1.94 -6.34
N TRP A 318 10.63 3.24 -6.62
CA TRP A 318 11.78 4.12 -6.42
C TRP A 318 12.31 4.09 -4.97
N GLN A 319 11.45 3.79 -3.99
CA GLN A 319 11.80 3.69 -2.57
C GLN A 319 12.88 2.65 -2.28
N LEU A 320 13.10 1.67 -3.16
CA LEU A 320 14.13 0.64 -3.01
C LEU A 320 15.56 1.20 -3.10
N PHE A 321 15.73 2.47 -3.50
CA PHE A 321 17.03 3.07 -3.79
C PHE A 321 17.44 4.24 -2.87
N PRO A 322 17.31 4.14 -1.53
CA PRO A 322 17.55 5.26 -0.62
C PRO A 322 19.01 5.73 -0.58
N SER A 323 19.96 4.95 -1.12
CA SER A 323 21.37 5.35 -1.23
C SER A 323 21.75 5.91 -2.60
N VAL A 324 20.82 5.95 -3.56
CA VAL A 324 21.08 6.33 -4.96
C VAL A 324 20.19 7.48 -5.42
N LEU A 325 19.00 7.62 -4.83
CA LEU A 325 17.99 8.61 -5.17
C LEU A 325 17.53 9.36 -3.92
N ASP A 326 17.70 10.68 -3.92
CA ASP A 326 17.41 11.53 -2.75
C ASP A 326 15.92 11.47 -2.37
N ASP A 327 15.03 11.41 -3.37
CA ASP A 327 13.58 11.31 -3.14
C ASP A 327 13.17 9.93 -2.61
N ALA A 328 13.98 8.89 -2.83
CA ALA A 328 13.79 7.58 -2.19
C ALA A 328 14.14 7.62 -0.70
N ASP A 329 15.22 8.31 -0.32
CA ASP A 329 15.56 8.51 1.10
C ASP A 329 14.47 9.33 1.81
N LYS A 330 14.02 10.44 1.21
CA LYS A 330 12.91 11.24 1.75
C LYS A 330 11.62 10.44 1.89
N ALA A 331 11.27 9.61 0.91
CA ALA A 331 10.14 8.71 1.00
C ALA A 331 10.29 7.73 2.17
N GLY A 332 11.50 7.17 2.34
CA GLY A 332 11.86 6.33 3.49
C GLY A 332 11.72 7.03 4.85
N GLN A 333 12.12 8.31 4.96
CA GLN A 333 11.94 9.09 6.18
C GLN A 333 10.46 9.29 6.50
N LYS A 334 9.63 9.64 5.50
CA LYS A 334 8.17 9.77 5.68
C LYS A 334 7.50 8.47 6.12
N ILE A 335 7.94 7.33 5.57
CA ILE A 335 7.48 6.00 6.01
C ILE A 335 7.85 5.77 7.48
N ALA A 336 9.08 6.11 7.88
CA ALA A 336 9.53 5.96 9.25
C ALA A 336 8.78 6.89 10.22
N GLU A 337 8.54 8.14 9.85
CA GLU A 337 7.72 9.10 10.61
C GLU A 337 6.29 8.59 10.81
N PHE A 338 5.69 8.04 9.75
CA PHE A 338 4.38 7.41 9.83
C PHE A 338 4.37 6.21 10.77
N ALA A 339 5.37 5.32 10.68
CA ALA A 339 5.50 4.18 11.58
C ALA A 339 5.67 4.61 13.05
N ILE A 340 6.56 5.58 13.31
CA ILE A 340 6.82 6.13 14.66
C ILE A 340 5.55 6.72 15.27
N THR A 341 4.76 7.45 14.49
CA THR A 341 3.52 8.08 14.97
C THR A 341 2.44 7.06 15.34
N HIS A 342 2.46 5.86 14.72
CA HIS A 342 1.46 4.82 14.92
C HIS A 342 1.89 3.73 15.91
N PHE A 343 3.18 3.59 16.23
CA PHE A 343 3.59 2.70 17.31
C PHE A 343 2.97 3.15 18.64
N ALA A 344 2.33 2.23 19.36
CA ALA A 344 1.77 2.47 20.68
C ALA A 344 2.84 2.81 21.73
N ASP A 345 4.07 2.32 21.54
CA ASP A 345 5.27 2.68 22.32
C ASP A 345 6.33 3.27 21.37
N PRO A 346 6.24 4.55 20.99
CA PRO A 346 7.17 5.17 20.05
C PRO A 346 8.60 5.20 20.63
N PRO A 347 9.65 5.15 19.79
CA PRO A 347 11.03 5.25 20.26
C PRO A 347 11.28 6.59 20.98
N ALA A 348 12.08 6.56 22.04
CA ALA A 348 12.57 7.78 22.69
C ALA A 348 13.44 8.58 21.70
N GLN A 349 13.18 9.89 21.61
CA GLN A 349 13.89 10.83 20.73
C GLN A 349 15.30 11.14 21.24
#